data_AF-A0A922ETM3-F1
#
_entry.id   AF-A0A922ETM3-F1
#
_cell.length_a   1.000
_cell.length_b   1.000
_cell.length_c   1.000
_cell.angle_alpha   90.00
_cell.angle_beta   90.00
_cell.angle_gamma   90.00
#
_symmetry.space_group_name_H-M   'P 1'
#
loop_
_entity.id
_entity.type
_entity.pdbx_description
1 polymer ?
#
loop_
_entity_poly.entity_id
_entity_poly.type
_entity_poly.pdbx_seq_one_letter_code
_entity_poly.pdbx_strand_id
1 'polypeptide(L)'
;MEWLVQELLNFQCFLPTIYNFLWFYLKVSKADAEVESRAKFLAVLVVFAGEQLCYWPSTVAAVLVILASLESSQEAFHQRVIKTHIRTEDQDLNECIESLEWLLRYI
;
A
#
# COMPACT_ATOMS: atom_id res chain seq x y z
N MET A 1 -19.45 20.88 -11.84
CA MET A 1 -18.37 19.87 -11.83
C MET A 1 -18.59 18.88 -10.69
N GLU A 2 -18.75 19.33 -9.44
CA GLU A 2 -18.98 18.45 -8.26
C GLU A 2 -20.13 17.44 -8.45
N TRP A 3 -21.33 17.93 -8.76
CA TRP A 3 -22.53 17.09 -8.88
C TRP A 3 -22.39 15.98 -9.95
N LEU A 4 -21.79 16.32 -11.10
CA LEU A 4 -21.54 15.36 -12.18
C LEU A 4 -20.57 14.24 -11.74
N VAL A 5 -19.54 14.57 -10.97
CA VAL A 5 -18.57 13.57 -10.47
C VAL A 5 -19.24 12.64 -9.46
N GLN A 6 -20.05 13.18 -8.55
CA GLN A 6 -20.81 12.37 -7.59
C GLN A 6 -21.82 11.46 -8.28
N GLU A 7 -22.52 11.97 -9.30
CA GLU A 7 -23.47 11.18 -10.10
C GLU A 7 -22.77 10.03 -10.85
N LEU A 8 -21.61 10.29 -11.48
CA LEU A 8 -20.81 9.25 -12.14
C LEU A 8 -20.35 8.14 -11.18
N LEU A 9 -20.05 8.50 -9.93
CA LEU A 9 -19.67 7.55 -8.88
C LEU A 9 -20.88 6.89 -8.20
N ASN A 10 -22.11 7.11 -8.68
CA ASN A 10 -23.34 6.68 -8.02
C ASN A 10 -23.41 7.10 -6.54
N PHE A 11 -22.86 8.26 -6.21
CA PHE A 11 -22.71 8.78 -4.85
C PHE A 11 -21.93 7.86 -3.88
N GLN A 12 -21.17 6.89 -4.41
CA GLN A 12 -20.31 5.98 -3.63
C GLN A 12 -18.94 6.62 -3.37
N CYS A 13 -18.91 7.71 -2.59
CA CYS A 13 -17.67 8.45 -2.30
C CYS A 13 -16.89 7.90 -1.09
N PHE A 14 -17.40 6.89 -0.39
CA PHE A 14 -16.83 6.32 0.84
C PHE A 14 -16.01 5.04 0.61
N LEU A 15 -15.28 4.97 -0.50
CA LEU A 15 -14.43 3.82 -0.79
C LEU A 15 -13.15 3.87 0.07
N PRO A 16 -12.66 2.70 0.53
CA PRO A 16 -11.48 2.65 1.37
C PRO A 16 -10.23 3.05 0.59
N THR A 17 -9.37 3.87 1.21
CA THR A 17 -8.13 4.35 0.63
C THR A 17 -6.94 3.50 1.09
N ILE A 18 -5.79 3.69 0.43
CA ILE A 18 -4.52 3.05 0.82
C ILE A 18 -4.20 3.32 2.30
N TYR A 19 -4.43 4.54 2.79
CA TYR A 19 -4.16 4.94 4.17
C TYR A 19 -4.98 4.17 5.20
N ASN A 20 -6.22 3.77 4.86
CA ASN A 20 -7.06 2.97 5.76
C ASN A 20 -6.41 1.61 6.05
N PHE A 21 -5.80 1.00 5.03
CA PHE A 21 -5.10 -0.29 5.16
C PHE A 21 -3.65 -0.14 5.63
N LEU A 22 -3.00 0.98 5.31
CA LEU A 22 -1.61 1.25 5.70
C LEU A 22 -1.44 1.21 7.21
N TRP A 23 -2.36 1.84 7.96
CA TRP A 23 -2.37 1.80 9.41
C TRP A 23 -2.46 0.37 9.97
N PHE A 24 -3.30 -0.47 9.36
CA PHE A 24 -3.46 -1.86 9.77
C PHE A 24 -2.15 -2.65 9.59
N TYR A 25 -1.52 -2.53 8.41
CA TYR A 25 -0.28 -3.28 8.13
C TYR A 25 0.91 -2.80 8.95
N LEU A 26 1.05 -1.49 9.19
CA LEU A 26 2.08 -0.94 10.09
C LEU A 26 1.93 -1.47 11.53
N LYS A 27 0.70 -1.58 12.01
CA LYS A 27 0.43 -2.12 13.35
C LYS A 27 0.70 -3.62 13.45
N VAL A 28 0.38 -4.39 12.40
CA VAL A 28 0.66 -5.83 12.33
C VAL A 28 2.16 -6.10 12.23
N SER A 29 2.88 -5.29 11.46
CA SER A 29 4.33 -5.45 11.30
C SER A 29 5.07 -5.07 12.59
N LYS A 30 4.50 -4.20 13.45
CA LYS A 30 5.18 -3.53 14.58
C LYS A 30 6.26 -2.57 14.08
N ALA A 31 5.95 -1.86 12.99
CA ALA A 31 6.85 -0.87 12.39
C ALA A 31 7.29 0.17 13.42
N ASP A 32 8.55 0.60 13.31
CA ASP A 32 9.05 1.74 14.05
C ASP A 32 8.62 3.07 13.37
N ALA A 33 8.96 4.19 14.01
CA ALA A 33 8.62 5.51 13.48
C ALA A 33 9.27 5.80 12.12
N GLU A 34 10.42 5.18 11.85
CA GLU A 34 11.15 5.36 10.59
C GLU A 34 10.46 4.65 9.44
N VAL A 35 10.10 3.37 9.61
CA VAL A 35 9.32 2.60 8.63
C VAL A 35 7.93 3.21 8.43
N GLU A 36 7.29 3.72 9.48
CA GLU A 36 6.00 4.42 9.35
C GLU A 36 6.14 5.70 8.50
N SER A 37 7.17 6.51 8.74
CA SER A 37 7.42 7.73 7.96
C SER A 37 7.70 7.40 6.49
N ARG A 38 8.54 6.40 6.24
CA ARG A 38 8.88 5.93 4.88
C ARG A 38 7.63 5.39 4.16
N ALA A 39 6.85 4.53 4.82
CA ALA A 39 5.64 3.96 4.23
C ALA A 39 4.62 5.04 3.85
N LYS A 40 4.46 6.09 4.67
CA LYS A 40 3.61 7.24 4.35
C LYS A 40 4.15 8.04 3.17
N PHE A 41 5.46 8.27 3.11
CA PHE A 41 6.09 8.97 1.99
C PHE A 41 5.89 8.21 0.67
N LEU A 42 6.12 6.89 0.68
CA LEU A 42 5.86 6.04 -0.47
C LEU A 42 4.39 6.05 -0.88
N ALA A 43 3.45 6.02 0.08
CA ALA A 43 2.02 6.11 -0.22
C ALA A 43 1.64 7.41 -0.95
N VAL A 44 2.31 8.53 -0.64
CA VAL A 44 2.13 9.77 -1.40
C VAL A 44 2.66 9.61 -2.83
N LEU A 45 3.88 9.09 -3.01
CA LEU A 45 4.48 8.90 -4.34
C LEU A 45 3.64 8.01 -5.25
N VAL A 46 3.07 6.93 -4.71
CA VAL A 46 2.15 6.02 -5.41
C VAL A 46 0.95 6.76 -6.01
N VAL A 47 0.34 7.66 -5.24
CA VAL A 47 -0.84 8.43 -5.70
C VAL A 47 -0.48 9.33 -6.87
N PHE A 48 0.76 9.83 -6.94
CA PHE A 48 1.24 10.63 -8.07
C PHE A 48 1.60 9.79 -9.30
N ALA A 49 1.91 8.51 -9.13
CA ALA A 49 2.44 7.67 -10.20
C ALA A 49 1.40 7.24 -11.25
N GLY A 50 0.10 7.40 -11.01
CA GLY A 50 -0.98 7.22 -12.00
C GLY A 50 -1.22 5.80 -12.53
N GLU A 51 -0.20 4.95 -12.59
CA GLU A 51 -0.21 3.62 -13.19
C GLU A 51 -0.74 2.52 -12.25
N GLN A 52 -1.02 2.84 -10.99
CA GLN A 52 -1.36 1.85 -9.95
C GLN A 52 -2.84 1.70 -9.64
N LEU A 53 -3.70 2.29 -10.47
CA LEU A 53 -5.15 2.21 -10.31
C LEU A 53 -5.73 0.81 -10.60
N CYS A 54 -4.89 -0.13 -11.08
CA CYS A 54 -5.30 -1.50 -11.37
C CYS A 54 -5.32 -2.42 -10.13
N TYR A 55 -4.69 -2.02 -9.03
CA TYR A 55 -4.58 -2.86 -7.83
C TYR A 55 -5.49 -2.38 -6.72
N TRP A 56 -5.93 -3.33 -5.88
CA TRP A 56 -6.70 -3.00 -4.70
C TRP A 56 -5.88 -2.15 -3.72
N PRO A 57 -6.49 -1.13 -3.08
CA PRO A 57 -5.80 -0.28 -2.10
C PRO A 57 -5.18 -1.07 -0.93
N SER A 58 -5.74 -2.22 -0.59
CA SER A 58 -5.22 -3.17 0.42
C SER A 58 -3.88 -3.79 0.00
N THR A 59 -3.78 -4.23 -1.25
CA THR A 59 -2.56 -4.84 -1.85
C THR A 59 -1.46 -3.81 -1.94
N VAL A 60 -1.79 -2.62 -2.46
CA VAL A 60 -0.83 -1.50 -2.54
C VAL A 60 -0.31 -1.13 -1.16
N ALA A 61 -1.18 -1.02 -0.15
CA ALA A 61 -0.77 -0.73 1.22
C ALA A 61 0.17 -1.80 1.81
N ALA A 62 -0.09 -3.08 1.55
CA ALA A 62 0.77 -4.17 2.00
C ALA A 62 2.16 -4.08 1.36
N VAL A 63 2.23 -3.88 0.04
CA VAL A 63 3.49 -3.73 -0.70
C VAL A 63 4.30 -2.54 -0.22
N LEU A 64 3.65 -1.39 0.05
CA LEU A 64 4.35 -0.22 0.56
C LEU A 64 5.00 -0.46 1.93
N VAL A 65 4.32 -1.18 2.82
CA VAL A 65 4.91 -1.55 4.12
C VAL A 65 6.06 -2.55 3.93
N ILE A 66 5.93 -3.50 3.00
CA ILE A 66 7.01 -4.43 2.65
C ILE A 66 8.22 -3.65 2.15
N LEU A 67 8.07 -2.77 1.16
CA LEU A 67 9.16 -1.96 0.60
C LEU A 67 9.80 -1.04 1.65
N ALA A 68 8.99 -0.37 2.47
CA ALA A 68 9.49 0.50 3.54
C ALA A 68 10.29 -0.26 4.60
N SER A 69 10.02 -1.56 4.80
CA SER A 69 10.73 -2.43 5.74
C SER A 69 11.97 -3.11 5.15
N LEU A 70 12.25 -2.98 3.84
CA LEU A 70 13.29 -3.77 3.15
C LEU A 70 14.72 -3.41 3.59
N GLU A 71 14.96 -2.16 3.98
CA GLU A 71 16.26 -1.71 4.52
C GLU A 71 16.40 -1.93 6.03
N SER A 72 15.27 -2.00 6.75
CA SER A 72 15.30 -2.38 8.17
C SER A 72 15.57 -3.88 8.24
N SER A 73 16.65 -4.29 8.91
CA SER A 73 17.20 -5.66 8.96
C SER A 73 16.30 -6.73 9.59
N GLN A 74 14.99 -6.58 9.53
CA GLN A 74 14.01 -7.40 10.19
C GLN A 74 13.24 -8.25 9.17
N GLU A 75 13.90 -9.29 8.65
CA GLU A 75 13.31 -10.30 7.73
C GLU A 75 11.96 -10.88 8.23
N ALA A 76 11.74 -10.87 9.56
CA ALA A 76 10.49 -11.27 10.20
C ALA A 76 9.27 -10.38 9.86
N PHE A 77 9.48 -9.15 9.37
CA PHE A 77 8.42 -8.19 9.06
C PHE A 77 7.76 -8.51 7.74
N HIS A 78 8.55 -8.72 6.69
CA HIS A 78 8.07 -9.12 5.36
C HIS A 78 7.24 -10.40 5.44
N GLN A 79 7.78 -11.44 6.10
CA GLN A 79 7.07 -12.71 6.25
C GLN A 79 5.73 -12.57 6.99
N ARG A 80 5.66 -11.66 7.98
CA ARG A 80 4.41 -11.45 8.73
C ARG A 80 3.37 -10.74 7.87
N VAL A 81 3.75 -9.67 7.14
CA VAL A 81 2.85 -8.93 6.25
C VAL A 81 2.36 -9.81 5.11
N ILE A 82 3.27 -10.51 4.44
CA ILE A 82 2.97 -11.47 3.37
C ILE A 82 2.00 -12.55 3.87
N LYS A 83 2.25 -13.14 5.05
CA LYS A 83 1.38 -14.18 5.64
C LYS A 83 0.00 -13.66 6.04
N THR A 84 -0.12 -12.39 6.46
CA THR A 84 -1.43 -11.76 6.69
C THR A 84 -2.14 -11.40 5.39
N HIS A 85 -1.42 -11.00 4.34
CA HIS A 85 -2.01 -10.62 3.07
C HIS A 85 -2.48 -11.83 2.26
N ILE A 86 -1.68 -12.92 2.19
CA ILE A 86 -2.00 -14.19 1.50
C ILE A 86 -3.25 -14.90 2.06
N ARG A 87 -3.69 -14.56 3.29
CA ARG A 87 -4.98 -15.07 3.82
C ARG A 87 -6.18 -14.48 3.08
N THR A 88 -5.97 -13.39 2.36
CA THR A 88 -6.87 -12.79 1.38
C THR A 88 -6.42 -13.38 0.03
N GLU A 89 -7.32 -13.92 -0.77
CA GLU A 89 -7.04 -14.72 -1.99
C GLU A 89 -6.42 -13.91 -3.16
N ASP A 90 -5.65 -12.86 -2.87
CA ASP A 90 -5.11 -11.92 -3.85
C ASP A 90 -3.79 -12.45 -4.44
N GLN A 91 -3.87 -12.94 -5.68
CA GLN A 91 -2.73 -13.47 -6.45
C GLN A 91 -1.81 -12.36 -7.00
N ASP A 92 -2.22 -11.09 -6.89
CA ASP A 92 -1.57 -9.98 -7.58
C ASP A 92 -0.43 -9.32 -6.77
N LEU A 93 -0.12 -9.82 -5.56
CA LEU A 93 0.90 -9.21 -4.69
C LEU A 93 2.25 -9.13 -5.40
N ASN A 94 2.67 -10.20 -6.08
CA ASN A 94 3.99 -10.27 -6.69
C ASN A 94 4.12 -9.31 -7.89
N GLU A 95 3.08 -9.24 -8.73
CA GLU A 95 2.99 -8.29 -9.85
C GLU A 95 2.96 -6.84 -9.34
N CYS A 96 2.26 -6.60 -8.22
CA CYS A 96 2.22 -5.30 -7.58
C CYS A 96 3.60 -4.89 -7.02
N ILE A 97 4.36 -5.83 -6.44
CA ILE A 97 5.74 -5.59 -6.00
C ILE A 97 6.61 -5.19 -7.19
N GLU A 98 6.64 -5.99 -8.26
CA GLU A 98 7.44 -5.70 -9.45
C GLU A 98 7.10 -4.34 -10.06
N SER A 99 5.81 -3.99 -10.11
CA SER A 99 5.35 -2.68 -10.59
C SER A 99 5.77 -1.50 -9.69
N LEU A 100 6.13 -1.78 -8.44
CA LEU A 100 6.46 -0.80 -7.42
C LEU A 100 7.93 -0.74 -7.04
N GLU A 101 8.76 -1.64 -7.57
CA GLU A 101 10.19 -1.66 -7.25
C GLU A 101 10.89 -0.33 -7.58
N TRP A 102 10.39 0.42 -8.57
CA TRP A 102 10.96 1.73 -8.93
C TRP A 102 10.89 2.75 -7.77
N LEU A 103 9.98 2.58 -6.81
CA LEU A 103 9.89 3.43 -5.61
C LEU A 103 11.12 3.31 -4.72
N LEU A 104 11.84 2.18 -4.76
CA LEU A 104 13.06 1.99 -3.99
C LEU A 104 14.15 3.02 -4.37
N ARG A 105 14.06 3.66 -5.55
CA ARG A 105 14.98 4.73 -5.95
C ARG A 105 14.80 6.04 -5.18
N TYR A 106 13.70 6.17 -4.44
CA TYR A 106 13.32 7.38 -3.69
C TYR A 106 13.39 7.18 -2.17
N ILE A 107 13.84 6.01 -1.72
CA ILE A 107 14.15 5.68 -0.33
C ILE A 107 15.64 5.89 -0.11
#